data_AF-B2TK09-F1
#
_entry.id   AF-B2TK09-F1
#
_cell.length_a   1.000
_cell.length_b   1.000
_cell.length_c   1.000
_cell.angle_alpha   90.00
_cell.angle_beta   90.00
_cell.angle_gamma   90.00
#
_symmetry.space_group_name_H-M   'P 1'
#
loop_
_entity.id
_entity.type
_entity.pdbx_description
1 polymer ?
#
loop_
_entity_poly.entity_id
_entity_poly.type
_entity_poly.pdbx_seq_one_letter_code
_entity_poly.pdbx_strand_id
1 'polypeptide(L)'
;MKRTLTVIFMCFALAMNIYLIFYWQPKDAKVITTSNNDSVSVLSYSKSMYKVNKNNIMNILSEDDKKDLTRIICKLSTSDIGKVKEAFDLEDENEGLVTAFKVFKTRLSTQDYKKIRDIFSKFIDIDYLDSNLIK
;
A
#
# COMPACT_ATOMS: atom_id res chain seq x y z
N MET A 1 32.30 -27.44 8.77
CA MET A 1 30.93 -27.56 8.21
C MET A 1 29.81 -27.54 9.26
N LYS A 2 29.91 -28.22 10.41
CA LYS A 2 28.80 -28.27 11.39
C LYS A 2 28.44 -26.90 12.01
N ARG A 3 29.44 -26.08 12.36
CA ARG A 3 29.24 -24.75 12.98
C ARG A 3 28.59 -23.72 12.05
N THR A 4 28.94 -23.74 10.77
CA THR A 4 28.36 -22.82 9.77
C THR A 4 26.90 -23.15 9.48
N LEU A 5 26.55 -24.44 9.48
CA LEU A 5 25.17 -24.89 9.28
C LEU A 5 24.25 -24.47 10.44
N THR A 6 24.74 -24.54 11.68
CA THR A 6 23.96 -24.12 12.86
C THR A 6 23.67 -22.62 12.85
N VAL A 7 24.63 -21.79 12.41
CA VAL A 7 24.44 -20.34 12.32
C VAL A 7 23.40 -19.98 11.26
N ILE A 8 23.41 -20.64 10.10
CA ILE A 8 22.41 -20.43 9.04
C ILE A 8 21.01 -20.80 9.52
N PHE A 9 20.88 -21.93 10.22
CA PHE A 9 19.59 -22.36 10.77
C PHE A 9 19.05 -21.38 11.82
N MET A 10 19.93 -20.81 12.65
CA MET A 10 19.57 -19.79 13.63
C MET A 10 19.11 -18.48 12.97
N CYS A 11 19.77 -18.04 11.90
CA CYS A 11 19.34 -16.90 11.11
C CYS A 11 17.97 -17.13 10.45
N PHE A 12 17.71 -18.34 9.95
CA PHE A 12 16.43 -18.70 9.34
C PHE A 12 15.28 -18.70 10.36
N ALA A 13 15.52 -19.22 11.57
CA ALA A 13 14.54 -19.21 12.65
C ALA A 13 14.17 -17.79 13.13
N LEU A 14 15.14 -16.85 13.13
CA LEU A 14 14.89 -15.44 13.42
C LEU A 14 14.06 -14.77 12.31
N ALA A 15 14.39 -15.03 11.04
CA ALA A 15 13.65 -14.51 9.90
C ALA A 15 12.19 -15.01 9.87
N MET A 16 11.96 -16.29 10.19
CA MET A 16 10.61 -16.87 10.26
C MET A 16 9.77 -16.26 11.41
N ASN A 17 10.38 -15.96 12.56
CA ASN A 17 9.67 -15.28 13.65
C ASN A 17 9.27 -13.83 13.28
N ILE A 18 10.16 -13.09 12.62
CA ILE A 18 9.85 -11.74 12.12
C ILE A 18 8.76 -11.81 11.05
N TYR A 19 8.82 -12.80 10.16
CA TYR A 19 7.80 -13.04 9.15
C TYR A 19 6.43 -13.31 9.79
N LEU A 20 6.36 -14.12 10.84
CA LEU A 20 5.13 -14.36 11.60
C LEU A 20 4.59 -13.06 12.20
N ILE A 21 5.41 -12.21 12.84
CA ILE A 21 4.92 -10.95 13.43
C ILE A 21 4.35 -9.99 12.37
N PHE A 22 4.94 -9.94 11.17
CA PHE A 22 4.54 -9.01 10.12
C PHE A 22 3.41 -9.50 9.22
N TYR A 23 3.30 -10.82 9.00
CA TYR A 23 2.33 -11.41 8.06
C TYR A 23 1.26 -12.26 8.73
N TRP A 24 1.37 -12.57 10.03
CA TRP A 24 0.30 -13.18 10.79
C TRP A 24 -0.63 -12.11 11.35
N GLN A 25 -1.74 -11.86 10.65
CA GLN A 25 -2.94 -11.31 11.28
C GLN A 25 -3.88 -12.49 11.59
N PRO A 26 -4.28 -12.72 12.86
CA PRO A 26 -5.25 -13.76 13.15
C PRO A 26 -6.58 -13.39 12.48
N LYS A 27 -6.92 -14.14 11.44
CA LYS A 27 -8.31 -14.23 10.99
C LYS A 27 -9.04 -15.00 12.09
N ASP A 28 -9.96 -14.30 12.75
CA ASP A 28 -11.06 -14.81 13.58
C ASP A 28 -11.08 -14.18 14.98
N ALA A 29 -11.51 -12.91 15.02
CA ALA A 29 -12.31 -12.42 16.13
C ALA A 29 -13.72 -12.16 15.58
N LYS A 30 -14.66 -13.08 15.86
CA LYS A 30 -16.09 -12.78 15.77
C LYS A 30 -16.37 -11.61 16.73
N VAL A 31 -16.41 -10.40 16.19
CA VAL A 31 -17.07 -9.28 16.85
C VAL A 31 -18.56 -9.48 16.62
N ILE A 32 -19.25 -9.96 17.66
CA ILE A 32 -20.71 -9.89 17.74
C ILE A 32 -21.03 -8.43 18.07
N THR A 33 -21.54 -7.68 17.09
CA THR A 33 -22.34 -6.49 17.36
C THR A 33 -23.67 -6.63 16.64
N THR A 34 -24.63 -7.06 17.44
CA THR A 34 -26.07 -6.79 17.38
C THR A 34 -26.63 -6.25 16.06
N SER A 35 -27.41 -7.12 15.40
CA SER A 35 -28.49 -6.72 14.50
C SER A 35 -29.34 -5.63 15.13
N ASN A 36 -29.25 -4.41 14.61
CA ASN A 36 -30.39 -3.50 14.56
C ASN A 36 -30.53 -3.03 13.12
N ASN A 37 -31.66 -3.45 12.54
CA ASN A 37 -32.16 -2.98 11.26
C ASN A 37 -32.37 -1.48 11.34
N ASP A 38 -31.68 -0.76 10.46
CA ASP A 38 -32.14 0.44 9.73
C ASP A 38 -30.90 1.13 9.16
N SER A 39 -30.28 0.52 8.15
CA SER A 39 -29.31 1.20 7.32
C SER A 39 -30.06 2.11 6.35
N VAL A 40 -30.41 3.30 6.84
CA VAL A 40 -30.51 4.48 5.99
C VAL A 40 -29.19 4.54 5.22
N SER A 41 -29.25 4.19 3.94
CA SER A 41 -28.15 4.32 3.00
C SER A 41 -27.89 5.81 2.82
N VAL A 42 -27.08 6.37 3.73
CA VAL A 42 -26.37 7.61 3.44
C VAL A 42 -25.36 7.23 2.37
N LEU A 43 -25.81 7.31 1.11
CA LEU A 43 -24.94 7.32 -0.06
C LEU A 43 -23.99 8.50 0.10
N SER A 44 -22.87 8.26 0.80
CA SER A 44 -21.68 9.06 0.61
C SER A 44 -21.21 8.72 -0.80
N TYR A 45 -21.63 9.52 -1.77
CA TYR A 45 -21.12 9.54 -3.13
C TYR A 45 -19.66 10.05 -3.11
N SER A 46 -18.78 9.44 -2.31
CA SER A 46 -17.35 9.64 -2.46
C SER A 46 -16.93 8.85 -3.70
N LYS A 47 -16.75 9.56 -4.82
CA LYS A 47 -16.18 8.98 -6.04
C LYS A 47 -14.84 8.32 -5.65
N SER A 48 -14.73 7.01 -5.82
CA SER A 48 -13.46 6.31 -5.58
C SER A 48 -12.43 6.70 -6.63
N MET A 49 -11.18 6.91 -6.21
CA MET A 49 -10.05 7.13 -7.11
C MET A 49 -9.61 5.83 -7.81
N TYR A 50 -9.98 4.66 -7.32
CA TYR A 50 -9.62 3.38 -7.95
C TYR A 50 -10.52 3.08 -9.14
N LYS A 51 -9.90 2.82 -10.31
CA LYS A 51 -10.59 2.37 -11.54
C LYS A 51 -10.89 0.88 -11.53
N VAL A 52 -10.21 0.12 -10.67
CA VAL A 52 -10.25 -1.34 -10.61
C VAL A 52 -10.21 -1.80 -9.16
N ASN A 53 -10.79 -2.97 -8.90
CA ASN A 53 -10.80 -3.58 -7.58
C ASN A 53 -9.36 -3.84 -7.09
N LYS A 54 -9.06 -3.43 -5.85
CA LYS A 54 -7.74 -3.56 -5.20
C LYS A 54 -7.14 -4.96 -5.32
N ASN A 55 -7.97 -6.00 -5.26
CA ASN A 55 -7.54 -7.40 -5.35
C ASN A 55 -6.93 -7.78 -6.71
N ASN A 56 -7.18 -6.99 -7.76
CA ASN A 56 -6.67 -7.25 -9.11
C ASN A 56 -5.46 -6.38 -9.48
N ILE A 57 -5.07 -5.42 -8.63
CA ILE A 57 -3.96 -4.49 -8.94
C ILE A 57 -2.65 -5.24 -9.22
N MET A 58 -2.34 -6.26 -8.41
CA MET A 58 -1.11 -7.05 -8.56
C MET A 58 -1.07 -7.88 -9.86
N ASN A 59 -2.24 -8.20 -10.44
CA ASN A 59 -2.36 -8.93 -11.70
C ASN A 59 -2.29 -7.99 -12.92
N ILE A 60 -2.58 -6.70 -12.73
CA ILE A 60 -2.51 -5.67 -13.78
C ILE A 60 -1.08 -5.14 -13.94
N LEU A 61 -0.29 -5.17 -12.87
CA LEU A 61 1.11 -4.76 -12.87
C LEU A 61 1.98 -5.79 -13.60
N SER A 62 2.72 -5.32 -14.62
CA SER A 62 3.75 -6.13 -15.24
C SER A 62 4.94 -6.34 -14.29
N GLU A 63 5.76 -7.37 -14.53
CA GLU A 63 6.97 -7.60 -13.75
C GLU A 63 7.96 -6.44 -13.82
N ASP A 64 8.00 -5.73 -14.96
CA ASP A 64 8.82 -4.54 -15.11
C ASP A 64 8.27 -3.36 -14.27
N ASP A 65 6.95 -3.17 -14.24
CA ASP A 65 6.33 -2.15 -13.36
C ASP A 65 6.65 -2.44 -11.89
N LYS A 66 6.59 -3.72 -11.46
CA LYS A 66 6.92 -4.12 -10.09
C LYS A 66 8.38 -3.81 -9.76
N LYS A 67 9.30 -4.17 -10.65
CA LYS A 67 10.75 -3.88 -10.49
C LYS A 67 11.02 -2.39 -10.44
N ASP A 68 10.34 -1.61 -11.28
CA ASP A 68 10.44 -0.16 -11.29
C ASP A 68 9.88 0.45 -9.99
N LEU A 69 8.73 -0.03 -9.50
CA LEU A 69 8.18 0.39 -8.21
C LEU A 69 9.16 0.13 -7.08
N THR A 70 9.68 -1.10 -6.98
CA THR A 70 10.65 -1.47 -5.94
C THR A 70 11.89 -0.58 -6.02
N ARG A 71 12.45 -0.36 -7.22
CA ARG A 71 13.63 0.48 -7.39
C ARG A 71 13.37 1.92 -6.94
N ILE A 72 12.20 2.47 -7.23
CA ILE A 72 11.83 3.84 -6.85
C ILE A 72 11.55 3.93 -5.35
N ILE A 73 10.77 3.00 -4.79
CA ILE A 73 10.43 2.98 -3.36
C ILE A 73 11.69 2.85 -2.50
N CYS A 74 12.68 2.07 -2.93
CA CYS A 74 13.97 1.97 -2.23
C CYS A 74 14.76 3.29 -2.15
N LYS A 75 14.39 4.33 -2.92
CA LYS A 75 14.98 5.67 -2.82
C LYS A 75 14.36 6.51 -1.71
N LEU A 76 13.22 6.11 -1.18
CA LEU A 76 12.57 6.78 -0.04
C LEU A 76 13.30 6.42 1.26
N SER A 77 13.29 7.34 2.21
CA SER A 77 13.76 7.04 3.56
C SER A 77 12.82 6.05 4.26
N THR A 78 13.32 5.29 5.23
CA THR A 78 12.49 4.38 6.04
C THR A 78 11.30 5.09 6.68
N SER A 79 11.48 6.34 7.10
CA SER A 79 10.39 7.16 7.66
C SER A 79 9.34 7.52 6.61
N ASP A 80 9.77 7.90 5.40
CA ASP A 80 8.83 8.21 4.31
C ASP A 80 8.08 6.96 3.83
N ILE A 81 8.73 5.80 3.81
CA ILE A 81 8.08 4.51 3.54
C ILE A 81 7.01 4.22 4.61
N GLY A 82 7.32 4.45 5.88
CA GLY A 82 6.36 4.33 6.98
C GLY A 82 5.12 5.19 6.77
N LYS A 83 5.31 6.47 6.42
CA LYS A 83 4.20 7.41 6.13
C LYS A 83 3.35 6.95 4.95
N VAL A 84 3.98 6.44 3.89
CA VAL A 84 3.25 5.91 2.72
C VAL A 84 2.43 4.68 3.12
N LYS A 85 2.97 3.80 3.96
CA LYS A 85 2.24 2.63 4.47
C LYS A 85 1.04 3.07 5.31
N GLU A 86 1.25 3.94 6.28
CA GLU A 86 0.18 4.50 7.12
C GLU A 86 -0.91 5.16 6.28
N ALA A 87 -0.53 5.87 5.22
CA ALA A 87 -1.49 6.46 4.28
C ALA A 87 -2.36 5.41 3.57
N PHE A 88 -1.81 4.26 3.17
CA PHE A 88 -2.60 3.18 2.56
C PHE A 88 -3.49 2.42 3.55
N ASP A 89 -3.22 2.54 4.85
CA ASP A 89 -4.00 1.94 5.94
C ASP A 89 -5.13 2.86 6.46
N LEU A 90 -5.29 4.08 5.90
CA LEU A 90 -6.37 5.00 6.28
C LEU A 90 -7.76 4.46 5.89
N GLU A 91 -8.77 4.78 6.71
CA GLU A 91 -10.17 4.41 6.47
C GLU A 91 -10.72 5.07 5.20
N ASP A 92 -10.40 6.34 4.98
CA ASP A 92 -10.66 7.01 3.70
C ASP A 92 -9.55 6.67 2.70
N GLU A 93 -9.88 5.78 1.77
CA GLU A 93 -8.94 5.32 0.75
C GLU A 93 -8.46 6.44 -0.20
N ASN A 94 -9.30 7.45 -0.44
CA ASN A 94 -8.95 8.59 -1.30
C ASN A 94 -7.98 9.52 -0.57
N GLU A 95 -8.24 9.80 0.72
CA GLU A 95 -7.32 10.55 1.56
C GLU A 95 -5.96 9.85 1.69
N GLY A 96 -5.99 8.52 1.82
CA GLY A 96 -4.79 7.67 1.80
C GLY A 96 -3.98 7.81 0.53
N LEU A 97 -4.63 7.72 -0.63
CA LEU A 97 -3.97 7.93 -1.92
C LEU A 97 -3.36 9.33 -2.05
N VAL A 98 -4.12 10.37 -1.70
CA VAL A 98 -3.62 11.76 -1.76
C VAL A 98 -2.41 11.92 -0.86
N THR A 99 -2.44 11.38 0.37
CA THR A 99 -1.35 11.47 1.33
C THR A 99 -0.10 10.75 0.84
N ALA A 100 -0.23 9.52 0.34
CA ALA A 100 0.88 8.77 -0.24
C ALA A 100 1.52 9.52 -1.42
N PHE A 101 0.70 10.07 -2.33
CA PHE A 101 1.21 10.81 -3.50
C PHE A 101 1.82 12.16 -3.14
N LYS A 102 1.39 12.82 -2.06
CA LYS A 102 2.08 14.00 -1.50
C LYS A 102 3.50 13.64 -1.05
N VAL A 103 3.68 12.49 -0.39
CA VAL A 103 5.02 12.00 0.00
C VAL A 103 5.87 11.73 -1.24
N PHE A 104 5.34 10.97 -2.22
CA PHE A 104 6.06 10.67 -3.46
C PHE A 104 6.50 11.93 -4.20
N LYS A 105 5.60 12.90 -4.37
CA LYS A 105 5.89 14.18 -5.05
C LYS A 105 6.97 14.99 -4.36
N THR A 106 7.02 14.94 -3.02
CA THR A 106 7.96 15.72 -2.21
C THR A 106 9.35 15.08 -2.15
N ARG A 107 9.41 13.74 -2.16
CA ARG A 107 10.64 13.00 -1.87
C ARG A 107 11.34 12.44 -3.10
N LEU A 108 10.59 12.15 -4.16
CA LEU A 108 11.15 11.55 -5.36
C LEU A 108 11.62 12.62 -6.34
N SER A 109 12.55 12.23 -7.21
CA SER A 109 12.90 13.04 -8.38
C SER A 109 11.68 13.18 -9.30
N THR A 110 11.61 14.25 -10.10
CA THR A 110 10.53 14.45 -11.07
C THR A 110 10.35 13.26 -12.01
N GLN A 111 11.45 12.63 -12.43
CA GLN A 111 11.42 11.45 -13.29
C GLN A 111 10.82 10.23 -12.57
N ASP A 112 11.26 9.96 -11.34
CA ASP A 112 10.76 8.84 -10.54
C ASP A 112 9.28 9.04 -10.17
N TYR A 113 8.89 10.27 -9.79
CA TYR A 113 7.51 10.61 -9.50
C TYR A 113 6.60 10.42 -10.72
N LYS A 114 7.04 10.88 -11.90
CA LYS A 114 6.32 10.65 -13.15
C LYS A 114 6.13 9.16 -13.41
N LYS A 115 7.18 8.35 -13.21
CA LYS A 115 7.13 6.91 -13.44
C LYS A 115 6.18 6.20 -12.48
N ILE A 116 6.13 6.59 -11.20
CA ILE A 116 5.09 6.12 -10.27
C ILE A 116 3.69 6.51 -10.76
N ARG A 117 3.48 7.76 -11.18
CA ARG A 117 2.16 8.19 -11.72
C ARG A 117 1.74 7.35 -12.90
N ASP A 118 2.64 7.09 -13.85
CA ASP A 118 2.35 6.31 -15.05
C ASP A 118 1.95 4.86 -14.69
N ILE A 119 2.62 4.24 -13.71
CA ILE A 119 2.27 2.90 -13.24
C ILE A 119 0.90 2.89 -12.55
N PHE A 120 0.67 3.83 -11.64
CA PHE A 120 -0.59 3.91 -10.89
C PHE A 120 -1.77 4.34 -11.76
N SER A 121 -1.54 5.01 -12.88
CA SER A 121 -2.59 5.41 -13.85
C SER A 121 -3.40 4.24 -14.42
N LYS A 122 -2.79 3.05 -14.43
CA LYS A 122 -3.42 1.79 -14.89
C LYS A 122 -4.57 1.36 -13.99
N PHE A 123 -4.56 1.76 -12.72
CA PHE A 123 -5.56 1.34 -11.74
C PHE A 123 -6.20 2.48 -10.93
N ILE A 124 -5.72 3.71 -11.08
CA ILE A 124 -6.25 4.91 -10.42
C ILE A 124 -6.58 6.00 -11.46
N ASP A 125 -7.61 6.78 -11.15
CA ASP A 125 -7.95 8.04 -11.81
C ASP A 125 -6.97 9.13 -11.36
N ILE A 126 -5.86 9.24 -12.11
CA ILE A 126 -4.78 10.20 -11.85
C ILE A 126 -5.25 11.64 -12.01
N ASP A 127 -6.18 11.91 -12.93
CA ASP A 127 -6.71 13.27 -13.11
C ASP A 127 -7.53 13.68 -11.88
N TYR A 128 -8.34 12.76 -11.36
CA TYR A 128 -9.07 12.98 -10.11
C TYR A 128 -8.11 13.07 -8.90
N LEU A 129 -7.06 12.27 -8.83
CA LEU A 129 -6.02 12.39 -7.80
C LEU A 129 -5.33 13.76 -7.83
N ASP A 130 -4.87 14.20 -8.99
CA ASP A 130 -4.17 15.47 -9.17
C ASP A 130 -5.03 16.67 -8.74
N SER A 131 -6.32 16.64 -9.06
CA SER A 131 -7.26 17.68 -8.62
C SER A 131 -7.41 17.76 -7.09
N ASN A 132 -7.18 16.65 -6.37
CA ASN A 132 -7.14 16.61 -4.91
C ASN A 132 -5.75 16.90 -4.31
N LEU A 133 -4.68 16.84 -5.11
CA LEU A 133 -3.32 17.21 -4.69
C LEU A 133 -3.09 18.73 -4.71
N ILE A 134 -3.92 19.48 -5.46
CA ILE A 134 -3.85 20.94 -5.60
C ILE A 134 -4.67 21.65 -4.50
N LYS A 135 -5.66 20.96 -3.93
CA LYS A 135 -6.41 21.41 -2.73
C LYS A 135 -5.54 21.37 -1.48
#